data_AF-A0AAU7F7W5-F1
#
_entry.id   AF-A0AAU7F7W5-F1
#
_cell.length_a   1.000
_cell.length_b   1.000
_cell.length_c   1.000
_cell.angle_alpha   90.00
_cell.angle_beta   90.00
_cell.angle_gamma   90.00
#
_symmetry.space_group_name_H-M   'P 1'
#
loop_
_entity.id
_entity.type
_entity.pdbx_description
1 polymer ?
#
loop_
_entity_poly.entity_id
_entity_poly.type
_entity_poly.pdbx_seq_one_letter_code
_entity_poly.pdbx_strand_id
1 'polypeptide(L)'
;MNHDLIIKTTNRVAIYATGCLIYWVFVFLTITIFDLRIFRERMTDMFFLSLLGIFAILGGAIILNVMSNLSKISSAVSASPQKESSKSKTKWQLTLLFISFPLIAACLFIGNELSIQNKKSLLISSAERLISENQPTLALLADYKFSIEFIKQSEKSLNIINKIDSNFPEVMIITPDTIDGKKLFLGFGGKQYHDEKENTEKSAYIYSTTHAERDYLSRVFFGTEVNYRFHSEKGNYQLYFPTTVNGKRMVLYFSDFQRYGKLGS
;
A
#
# COMPACT_ATOMS: atom_id res chain seq x y z
N MET A 1 -49.75 -8.74 -14.00
CA MET A 1 -48.51 -8.79 -13.18
C MET A 1 -48.87 -8.30 -11.78
N ASN A 2 -48.38 -8.93 -10.70
CA ASN A 2 -48.73 -8.48 -9.36
C ASN A 2 -47.90 -7.24 -8.99
N HIS A 3 -48.46 -6.05 -9.27
CA HIS A 3 -47.79 -4.76 -9.05
C HIS A 3 -47.39 -4.56 -7.58
N ASP A 4 -48.19 -5.03 -6.64
CA ASP A 4 -47.90 -4.91 -5.20
C ASP A 4 -46.67 -5.70 -4.78
N LEU A 5 -46.49 -6.89 -5.36
CA LEU A 5 -45.31 -7.70 -5.11
C LEU A 5 -44.04 -7.00 -5.63
N ILE A 6 -44.10 -6.41 -6.83
CA ILE A 6 -42.95 -5.70 -7.42
C ILE A 6 -42.61 -4.44 -6.63
N ILE A 7 -43.60 -3.66 -6.20
CA ILE A 7 -43.39 -2.47 -5.37
C ILE A 7 -42.72 -2.87 -4.05
N LYS A 8 -43.19 -3.95 -3.40
CA LYS A 8 -42.65 -4.43 -2.13
C LYS A 8 -41.22 -4.98 -2.26
N THR A 9 -40.91 -5.72 -3.33
CA THR A 9 -39.56 -6.27 -3.55
C THR A 9 -38.57 -5.18 -3.92
N THR A 10 -38.92 -4.29 -4.86
CA THR A 10 -38.05 -3.17 -5.27
C THR A 10 -37.75 -2.23 -4.10
N ASN A 11 -38.73 -1.95 -3.23
CA ASN A 11 -38.50 -1.14 -2.04
C ASN A 11 -37.51 -1.81 -1.05
N ARG A 12 -37.62 -3.13 -0.84
CA ARG A 12 -36.65 -3.88 -0.03
C ARG A 12 -35.25 -3.86 -0.64
N VAL A 13 -35.14 -4.08 -1.96
CA VAL A 13 -33.86 -4.02 -2.68
C VAL A 13 -33.24 -2.63 -2.56
N ALA A 14 -34.03 -1.56 -2.70
CA ALA A 14 -33.55 -0.19 -2.54
C ALA A 14 -33.02 0.08 -1.12
N ILE A 15 -33.71 -0.40 -0.08
CA ILE A 15 -33.25 -0.31 1.31
C ILE A 15 -31.91 -1.03 1.50
N TYR A 16 -31.78 -2.27 1.01
CA TYR A 16 -30.53 -3.02 1.11
C TYR A 16 -29.39 -2.39 0.32
N ALA A 17 -29.64 -1.93 -0.91
CA ALA A 17 -28.65 -1.24 -1.74
C ALA A 17 -28.17 0.05 -1.06
N THR A 18 -29.07 0.81 -0.44
CA THR A 18 -28.73 1.99 0.36
C THR A 18 -27.84 1.61 1.55
N GLY A 19 -28.18 0.54 2.27
CA GLY A 19 -27.34 0.01 3.35
C GLY A 19 -25.94 -0.38 2.87
N CYS A 20 -25.84 -1.13 1.77
CA CYS A 20 -24.56 -1.49 1.14
C CYS A 20 -23.74 -0.25 0.78
N LEU A 21 -24.37 0.81 0.27
CA LEU A 21 -23.70 2.07 -0.06
C LEU A 21 -23.13 2.74 1.19
N ILE A 22 -23.86 2.74 2.31
CA ILE A 22 -23.37 3.29 3.59
C ILE A 22 -22.14 2.51 4.06
N TYR A 23 -22.16 1.17 4.01
CA TYR A 23 -20.98 0.36 4.36
C TYR A 23 -19.82 0.58 3.41
N TRP A 24 -20.10 0.70 2.11
CA TRP A 24 -19.08 0.98 1.10
C TRP A 24 -18.37 2.30 1.40
N VAL A 25 -19.14 3.37 1.66
CA VAL A 25 -18.61 4.69 2.02
C VAL A 25 -17.81 4.62 3.32
N PHE A 26 -18.30 3.90 4.33
CA PHE A 26 -17.59 3.73 5.60
C PHE A 26 -16.25 3.02 5.42
N VAL A 27 -16.22 1.89 4.69
CA VAL A 27 -14.99 1.15 4.40
C VAL A 27 -14.03 2.02 3.61
N PHE A 28 -14.50 2.71 2.58
CA PHE A 28 -13.70 3.63 1.77
C PHE A 28 -13.07 4.74 2.62
N LEU A 29 -13.88 5.45 3.42
CA LEU A 29 -13.38 6.52 4.29
C LEU A 29 -12.37 6.00 5.32
N THR A 30 -12.62 4.83 5.92
CA THR A 30 -11.70 4.22 6.89
C THR A 30 -10.37 3.90 6.22
N ILE A 31 -10.40 3.29 5.03
CA ILE A 31 -9.20 2.98 4.25
C ILE A 31 -8.43 4.26 3.89
N THR A 32 -9.12 5.31 3.43
CA THR A 32 -8.47 6.55 2.99
C THR A 32 -7.92 7.38 4.16
N ILE A 33 -8.68 7.54 5.25
CA ILE A 33 -8.27 8.37 6.39
C ILE A 33 -7.09 7.75 7.13
N PHE A 34 -7.10 6.43 7.30
CA PHE A 34 -6.05 5.70 8.03
C PHE A 34 -4.97 5.12 7.10
N ASP A 35 -5.04 5.40 5.79
CA ASP A 35 -4.12 4.88 4.76
C ASP A 35 -3.92 3.34 4.84
N LEU A 36 -5.02 2.61 5.02
CA LEU A 36 -4.99 1.15 5.21
C LEU A 36 -4.75 0.44 3.87
N ARG A 37 -3.77 -0.46 3.83
CA ARG A 37 -3.37 -1.17 2.61
C ARG A 37 -3.73 -2.65 2.68
N ILE A 38 -5.03 -2.89 2.69
CA ILE A 38 -5.60 -4.24 2.87
C ILE A 38 -5.80 -4.93 1.52
N PHE A 39 -6.04 -4.15 0.47
CA PHE A 39 -6.38 -4.68 -0.85
C PHE A 39 -5.17 -4.72 -1.78
N ARG A 40 -5.03 -5.83 -2.51
CA ARG A 40 -4.20 -5.90 -3.72
C ARG A 40 -4.86 -5.07 -4.82
N GLU A 41 -4.09 -4.59 -5.80
CA GLU A 41 -4.56 -3.72 -6.89
C GLU A 41 -5.88 -4.18 -7.52
N ARG A 42 -5.96 -5.45 -7.96
CA ARG A 42 -7.19 -6.02 -8.55
C ARG A 42 -8.40 -6.05 -7.58
N MET A 43 -8.16 -6.18 -6.27
CA MET A 43 -9.24 -6.14 -5.27
C MET A 43 -9.75 -4.72 -5.09
N THR A 44 -8.86 -3.72 -5.14
CA THR A 44 -9.22 -2.30 -5.14
C THR A 44 -10.10 -1.96 -6.33
N ASP A 45 -9.74 -2.41 -7.54
CA ASP A 45 -10.55 -2.20 -8.74
C ASP A 45 -11.95 -2.80 -8.61
N MET A 46 -12.05 -4.04 -8.12
CA MET A 46 -13.33 -4.69 -7.89
C MET A 46 -14.15 -3.96 -6.82
N PHE A 47 -13.50 -3.44 -5.77
CA PHE A 47 -14.16 -2.64 -4.74
C PHE A 47 -14.76 -1.35 -5.33
N PHE A 48 -14.03 -0.64 -6.20
CA PHE A 48 -14.57 0.52 -6.90
C PHE A 48 -15.66 0.15 -7.90
N LEU A 49 -15.51 -0.95 -8.64
CA LEU A 49 -16.53 -1.45 -9.56
C LEU A 49 -17.84 -1.80 -8.84
N SER A 50 -17.75 -2.28 -7.59
CA SER A 50 -18.93 -2.58 -6.78
C SER A 50 -19.83 -1.36 -6.55
N LEU A 51 -19.27 -0.14 -6.55
CA LEU A 51 -20.05 1.10 -6.46
C LEU A 51 -20.98 1.27 -7.68
N LEU A 52 -20.47 1.00 -8.89
CA LEU A 52 -21.29 1.02 -10.10
C LEU A 52 -22.38 -0.06 -10.05
N GLY A 53 -22.06 -1.25 -9.55
CA GLY A 53 -23.04 -2.32 -9.33
C GLY A 53 -24.16 -1.91 -8.36
N ILE A 54 -23.81 -1.27 -7.24
CA ILE A 54 -24.78 -0.74 -6.26
C ILE A 54 -25.70 0.30 -6.92
N PHE A 55 -25.14 1.24 -7.70
CA PHE A 55 -25.95 2.23 -8.41
C PHE A 55 -26.86 1.63 -9.48
N ALA A 56 -26.38 0.64 -10.24
CA ALA A 56 -27.19 -0.06 -11.23
C ALA A 56 -28.40 -0.76 -10.58
N ILE A 57 -28.19 -1.45 -9.46
CA ILE A 57 -29.25 -2.11 -8.70
C ILE A 57 -30.23 -1.08 -8.13
N LEU A 58 -29.73 -0.01 -7.52
CA LEU A 58 -30.57 1.04 -6.93
C LEU A 58 -31.41 1.75 -8.00
N GLY A 59 -30.81 2.11 -9.13
CA GLY A 59 -31.50 2.73 -10.27
C GLY A 59 -32.57 1.82 -10.86
N GLY A 60 -32.25 0.55 -11.09
CA GLY A 60 -33.23 -0.45 -11.56
C GLY A 60 -34.39 -0.64 -10.59
N ALA A 61 -34.10 -0.69 -9.28
CA ALA A 61 -35.14 -0.79 -8.25
C ALA A 61 -36.05 0.44 -8.24
N ILE A 62 -35.49 1.65 -8.36
CA ILE A 62 -36.27 2.90 -8.40
C ILE A 62 -37.16 2.95 -9.65
N ILE A 63 -36.61 2.67 -10.83
CA ILE A 63 -37.37 2.68 -12.09
C ILE A 63 -38.54 1.70 -12.00
N LEU A 64 -38.30 0.46 -11.58
CA LEU A 64 -39.34 -0.55 -11.43
C LEU A 64 -40.38 -0.16 -10.38
N ASN A 65 -39.96 0.46 -9.29
CA ASN A 65 -40.88 0.95 -8.24
C ASN A 65 -41.79 2.06 -8.78
N VAL A 66 -41.23 3.05 -9.47
CA VAL A 66 -41.97 4.17 -10.07
C VAL A 66 -42.92 3.67 -11.16
N MET A 67 -42.45 2.85 -12.10
CA MET A 67 -43.27 2.29 -13.18
C MET A 67 -44.43 1.46 -12.61
N SER A 68 -44.15 0.63 -11.60
CA SER A 68 -45.18 -0.21 -10.98
C SER A 68 -46.19 0.62 -10.18
N ASN A 69 -45.75 1.65 -9.47
CA ASN A 69 -46.65 2.59 -8.78
C ASN A 69 -47.52 3.36 -9.76
N LEU A 70 -46.97 3.88 -10.86
CA LEU A 70 -47.73 4.62 -11.87
C LEU A 70 -48.74 3.71 -12.57
N SER A 71 -48.34 2.49 -12.93
CA SER A 71 -49.23 1.49 -13.53
C SER A 71 -50.32 1.02 -12.57
N LYS A 72 -50.02 0.97 -11.26
CA LYS A 72 -51.02 0.76 -10.21
C LYS A 72 -51.98 1.95 -10.10
N ILE A 73 -51.50 3.18 -10.10
CA ILE A 73 -52.36 4.38 -10.04
C ILE A 73 -53.25 4.50 -11.29
N SER A 74 -52.72 4.21 -12.49
CA SER A 74 -53.51 4.20 -13.72
C SER A 74 -54.58 3.11 -13.74
N SER A 75 -54.37 2.01 -13.01
CA SER A 75 -55.35 0.94 -12.85
C SER A 75 -56.26 1.11 -11.62
N ALA A 76 -55.85 1.94 -10.65
CA ALA A 76 -56.51 2.15 -9.35
C ALA A 76 -57.19 3.52 -9.24
N VAL A 77 -57.77 4.05 -10.33
CA VAL A 77 -58.72 5.18 -10.30
C VAL A 77 -60.02 4.85 -9.51
N SER A 78 -60.02 3.81 -8.68
CA SER A 78 -61.03 3.57 -7.65
C SER A 78 -60.43 2.87 -6.43
N ALA A 79 -60.77 3.42 -5.25
CA ALA A 79 -60.58 2.92 -3.88
C ALA A 79 -59.36 3.41 -3.05
N SER A 80 -59.71 3.85 -1.83
CA SER A 80 -58.92 4.53 -0.79
C SER A 80 -57.97 3.61 0.01
N PRO A 81 -57.06 4.18 0.83
CA PRO A 81 -55.84 3.50 1.27
C PRO A 81 -56.04 2.60 2.51
N GLN A 82 -55.40 1.43 2.49
CA GLN A 82 -55.18 0.61 3.69
C GLN A 82 -53.85 1.00 4.36
N LYS A 83 -53.90 1.38 5.63
CA LYS A 83 -52.75 1.48 6.54
C LYS A 83 -52.40 0.08 7.05
N GLU A 84 -51.20 -0.41 6.77
CA GLU A 84 -50.62 -1.55 7.48
C GLU A 84 -49.85 -1.08 8.73
N SER A 85 -50.21 -1.64 9.88
CA SER A 85 -49.51 -1.50 11.15
C SER A 85 -48.22 -2.32 11.16
N SER A 86 -47.08 -1.70 11.46
CA SER A 86 -45.82 -2.42 11.65
C SER A 86 -45.69 -2.98 13.08
N LYS A 87 -45.48 -4.30 13.20
CA LYS A 87 -45.11 -4.93 14.47
C LYS A 87 -43.60 -4.80 14.70
N SER A 88 -43.26 -4.30 15.89
CA SER A 88 -41.93 -4.08 16.45
C SER A 88 -41.05 -5.34 16.48
N LYS A 89 -40.17 -5.50 15.48
CA LYS A 89 -38.92 -6.31 15.56
C LYS A 89 -37.64 -5.46 15.36
N THR A 90 -37.80 -4.13 15.36
CA THR A 90 -36.85 -3.14 14.87
C THR A 90 -35.59 -2.98 15.76
N LYS A 91 -35.70 -3.15 17.09
CA LYS A 91 -34.60 -2.82 18.00
C LYS A 91 -33.36 -3.74 17.89
N TRP A 92 -33.55 -5.06 17.74
CA TRP A 92 -32.44 -6.01 17.65
C TRP A 92 -31.69 -5.91 16.31
N GLN A 93 -32.41 -5.73 15.20
CA GLN A 93 -31.83 -5.58 13.87
C GLN A 93 -31.02 -4.29 13.74
N LEU A 94 -31.49 -3.18 14.32
CA LEU A 94 -30.71 -1.94 14.40
C LEU A 94 -29.45 -2.10 15.25
N THR A 95 -29.54 -2.83 16.38
CA THR A 95 -28.38 -3.06 17.26
C THR A 95 -27.27 -3.84 16.53
N LEU A 96 -27.64 -4.92 15.82
CA LEU A 96 -26.69 -5.69 15.00
C LEU A 96 -26.06 -4.85 13.89
N LEU A 97 -26.84 -3.98 13.25
CA LEU A 97 -26.34 -3.07 12.22
C LEU A 97 -25.30 -2.10 12.81
N PHE A 98 -25.55 -1.50 13.98
CA PHE A 98 -24.57 -0.61 14.62
C PHE A 98 -23.30 -1.33 15.06
N ILE A 99 -23.39 -2.56 15.58
CA ILE A 99 -22.22 -3.34 16.02
C ILE A 99 -21.33 -3.76 14.85
N SER A 100 -21.88 -3.91 13.65
CA SER A 100 -21.09 -4.31 12.48
C SER A 100 -20.05 -3.26 12.06
N PHE A 101 -20.28 -1.97 12.28
CA PHE A 101 -19.31 -0.92 11.93
C PHE A 101 -17.96 -1.06 12.67
N PRO A 102 -17.91 -1.12 14.01
CA PRO A 102 -16.65 -1.32 14.71
C PRO A 102 -16.03 -2.69 14.40
N LEU A 103 -16.84 -3.72 14.16
CA LEU A 103 -16.32 -5.03 13.75
C LEU A 103 -15.60 -4.96 12.40
N ILE A 104 -16.22 -4.32 11.40
CA ILE A 104 -15.61 -4.11 10.08
C ILE A 104 -14.32 -3.30 10.22
N ALA A 105 -14.34 -2.20 10.99
CA ALA A 105 -13.14 -1.41 11.25
C ALA A 105 -12.03 -2.26 11.86
N ALA A 106 -12.32 -3.04 12.90
CA ALA A 106 -11.34 -3.94 13.51
C ALA A 106 -10.75 -4.93 12.49
N CYS A 107 -11.59 -5.55 11.65
CA CYS A 107 -11.13 -6.42 10.56
C CYS A 107 -10.22 -5.69 9.56
N LEU A 108 -10.52 -4.44 9.21
CA LEU A 108 -9.69 -3.64 8.31
C LEU A 108 -8.29 -3.39 8.91
N PHE A 109 -8.22 -2.96 10.18
CA PHE A 109 -6.94 -2.74 10.86
C PHE A 109 -6.12 -4.02 11.00
N ILE A 110 -6.75 -5.14 11.38
CA ILE A 110 -6.09 -6.45 11.47
C ILE A 110 -5.57 -6.86 10.08
N GLY A 111 -6.38 -6.70 9.04
CA GLY A 111 -6.00 -6.99 7.66
C GLY A 111 -4.79 -6.16 7.20
N ASN A 112 -4.71 -4.89 7.60
CA ASN A 112 -3.58 -4.02 7.30
C ASN A 112 -2.28 -4.52 7.93
N GLU A 113 -2.30 -4.85 9.22
CA GLU A 113 -1.11 -5.37 9.92
C GLU A 113 -0.63 -6.70 9.31
N LEU A 114 -1.55 -7.60 8.98
CA LEU A 114 -1.22 -8.85 8.29
C LEU A 114 -0.61 -8.60 6.90
N SER A 115 -1.14 -7.65 6.13
CA SER A 115 -0.58 -7.26 4.84
C SER A 115 0.85 -6.72 4.98
N ILE A 116 1.11 -5.86 5.96
CA ILE A 116 2.44 -5.29 6.23
C ILE A 116 3.42 -6.40 6.62
N GLN A 117 3.03 -7.31 7.52
CA GLN A 117 3.89 -8.42 7.94
C GLN A 117 4.21 -9.37 6.79
N ASN A 118 3.22 -9.70 5.96
CA ASN A 118 3.43 -10.54 4.78
C ASN A 118 4.40 -9.88 3.80
N LYS A 119 4.23 -8.58 3.52
CA LYS A 119 5.13 -7.82 2.64
C LYS A 119 6.53 -7.73 3.23
N LYS A 120 6.66 -7.48 4.53
CA LYS A 120 7.95 -7.49 5.26
C LYS A 120 8.66 -8.84 5.09
N SER A 121 7.98 -9.96 5.34
CA SER A 121 8.56 -11.29 5.21
C SER A 121 9.02 -11.57 3.78
N LEU A 122 8.20 -11.21 2.79
CA LEU A 122 8.55 -11.37 1.38
C LEU A 122 9.82 -10.59 1.02
N LEU A 123 9.88 -9.30 1.40
CA LEU A 123 11.05 -8.47 1.12
C LEU A 123 12.30 -9.01 1.81
N ILE A 124 12.21 -9.43 3.07
CA ILE A 124 13.37 -10.04 3.77
C ILE A 124 13.86 -11.28 3.02
N SER A 125 12.96 -12.20 2.64
CA SER A 125 13.34 -13.41 1.91
C SER A 125 13.93 -13.10 0.52
N SER A 126 13.38 -12.11 -0.19
CA SER A 126 13.97 -11.64 -1.45
C SER A 126 15.36 -11.03 -1.25
N ALA A 127 15.57 -10.25 -0.20
CA ALA A 127 16.86 -9.63 0.10
C ALA A 127 17.91 -10.70 0.45
N GLU A 128 17.56 -11.66 1.30
CA GLU A 128 18.41 -12.81 1.64
C GLU A 128 18.83 -13.58 0.38
N ARG A 129 17.87 -13.86 -0.51
CA ARG A 129 18.12 -14.55 -1.77
C ARG A 129 19.07 -13.76 -2.67
N LEU A 130 18.78 -12.47 -2.90
CA LEU A 130 19.63 -11.60 -3.72
C LEU A 130 21.05 -11.54 -3.18
N ILE A 131 21.23 -11.43 -1.87
CA ILE A 131 22.55 -11.40 -1.24
C ILE A 131 23.27 -12.73 -1.42
N SER A 132 22.59 -13.85 -1.22
CA SER A 132 23.18 -15.19 -1.33
C SER A 132 23.60 -15.52 -2.77
N GLU A 133 22.80 -15.15 -3.76
CA GLU A 133 23.05 -15.44 -5.17
C GLU A 133 24.10 -14.50 -5.80
N ASN A 134 24.32 -13.31 -5.21
CA ASN A 134 25.20 -12.27 -5.76
C ASN A 134 26.45 -11.99 -4.91
N GLN A 135 26.88 -12.93 -4.05
CA GLN A 135 28.07 -12.78 -3.20
C GLN A 135 29.32 -12.27 -3.95
N PRO A 136 29.70 -12.79 -5.13
CA PRO A 136 30.88 -12.29 -5.86
C PRO A 136 30.73 -10.83 -6.29
N THR A 137 29.55 -10.44 -6.74
CA THR A 137 29.23 -9.06 -7.15
C THR A 137 29.27 -8.12 -5.95
N LEU A 138 28.71 -8.54 -4.81
CA LEU A 138 28.73 -7.75 -3.57
C LEU A 138 30.14 -7.66 -2.97
N ALA A 139 30.99 -8.67 -3.14
CA ALA A 139 32.38 -8.65 -2.69
C ALA A 139 33.18 -7.52 -3.36
N LEU A 140 32.85 -7.17 -4.60
CA LEU A 140 33.45 -6.03 -5.30
C LEU A 140 33.09 -4.68 -4.65
N LEU A 141 31.95 -4.62 -3.95
CA LEU A 141 31.46 -3.41 -3.28
C LEU A 141 31.86 -3.37 -1.79
N ALA A 142 32.44 -4.46 -1.27
CA ALA A 142 32.81 -4.59 0.15
C ALA A 142 34.00 -3.72 0.54
N ASP A 143 34.95 -3.53 -0.37
CA ASP A 143 36.10 -2.67 -0.13
C ASP A 143 35.82 -1.21 -0.53
N TYR A 144 34.93 -0.59 0.24
CA TYR A 144 34.53 0.78 -0.01
C TYR A 144 35.72 1.76 0.06
N LYS A 145 35.94 2.46 -1.04
CA LYS A 145 36.77 3.67 -1.12
C LYS A 145 36.11 4.63 -2.08
N PHE A 146 35.91 5.89 -1.66
CA PHE A 146 35.32 6.89 -2.55
C PHE A 146 36.23 7.13 -3.76
N SER A 147 35.78 6.68 -4.94
CA SER A 147 36.45 6.89 -6.22
C SER A 147 35.44 6.77 -7.37
N ILE A 148 35.80 7.30 -8.54
CA ILE A 148 34.97 7.20 -9.75
C ILE A 148 34.76 5.74 -10.14
N GLU A 149 35.79 4.91 -9.98
CA GLU A 149 35.73 3.47 -10.25
C GLU A 149 34.72 2.79 -9.32
N PHE A 150 34.74 3.10 -8.03
CA PHE A 150 33.80 2.55 -7.06
C PHE A 150 32.35 2.96 -7.38
N ILE A 151 32.13 4.23 -7.75
CA ILE A 151 30.81 4.74 -8.16
C ILE A 151 30.30 3.97 -9.37
N LYS A 152 31.07 3.91 -10.45
CA LYS A 152 30.69 3.19 -11.69
C LYS A 152 30.46 1.70 -11.44
N GLN A 153 31.27 1.09 -10.59
CA GLN A 153 31.14 -0.32 -10.23
C GLN A 153 29.88 -0.58 -9.40
N SER A 154 29.58 0.30 -8.43
CA SER A 154 28.37 0.22 -7.61
C SER A 154 27.11 0.38 -8.47
N GLU A 155 27.06 1.40 -9.33
CA GLU A 155 25.93 1.61 -10.24
C GLU A 155 25.71 0.41 -11.16
N LYS A 156 26.77 -0.10 -11.80
CA LYS A 156 26.68 -1.25 -12.69
C LYS A 156 26.17 -2.49 -11.95
N SER A 157 26.79 -2.82 -10.81
CA SER A 157 26.45 -4.01 -10.00
C SER A 157 25.02 -3.94 -9.47
N LEU A 158 24.62 -2.80 -8.89
CA LEU A 158 23.30 -2.64 -8.30
C LEU A 158 22.19 -2.51 -9.35
N ASN A 159 22.46 -1.96 -10.52
CA ASN A 159 21.51 -1.94 -11.64
C ASN A 159 21.22 -3.35 -12.17
N ILE A 160 22.21 -4.25 -12.16
CA ILE A 160 21.97 -5.67 -12.49
C ILE A 160 21.08 -6.30 -11.41
N ILE A 161 21.40 -6.11 -10.12
CA ILE A 161 20.64 -6.67 -9.00
C ILE A 161 19.17 -6.19 -9.02
N ASN A 162 18.95 -4.89 -9.27
CA ASN A 162 17.63 -4.29 -9.40
C ASN A 162 16.79 -4.95 -10.53
N LYS A 163 17.44 -5.38 -11.62
CA LYS A 163 16.75 -6.04 -12.74
C LYS A 163 16.45 -7.52 -12.50
N ILE A 164 17.05 -8.15 -11.48
CA ILE A 164 16.84 -9.58 -11.18
C ILE A 164 15.54 -9.81 -10.40
N ASP A 165 15.22 -8.95 -9.42
CA ASP A 165 14.03 -9.08 -8.59
C ASP A 165 13.14 -7.82 -8.64
N SER A 166 11.95 -7.98 -9.22
CA SER A 166 10.97 -6.89 -9.37
C SER A 166 10.38 -6.39 -8.05
N ASN A 167 10.60 -7.09 -6.93
CA ASN A 167 10.20 -6.61 -5.61
C ASN A 167 11.03 -5.42 -5.12
N PHE A 168 12.19 -5.16 -5.73
CA PHE A 168 13.11 -4.11 -5.34
C PHE A 168 13.50 -3.21 -6.52
N PRO A 169 12.59 -2.33 -6.98
CA PRO A 169 12.85 -1.34 -8.02
C PRO A 169 13.98 -0.35 -7.66
N GLU A 170 14.37 -0.27 -6.39
CA GLU A 170 15.48 0.52 -5.91
C GLU A 170 16.37 -0.30 -4.97
N VAL A 171 17.65 -0.40 -5.34
CA VAL A 171 18.71 -1.03 -4.53
C VAL A 171 19.88 -0.06 -4.44
N MET A 172 20.37 0.16 -3.23
CA MET A 172 21.48 1.04 -2.92
C MET A 172 22.40 0.37 -1.90
N ILE A 173 23.69 0.66 -1.97
CA ILE A 173 24.63 0.36 -0.89
C ILE A 173 24.88 1.62 -0.07
N ILE A 174 24.79 1.48 1.25
CA ILE A 174 25.10 2.55 2.20
C ILE A 174 26.44 2.22 2.86
N THR A 175 27.32 3.21 2.96
CA THR A 175 28.63 3.08 3.62
C THR A 175 28.92 4.28 4.52
N PRO A 176 29.67 4.12 5.62
CA PRO A 176 30.06 5.23 6.47
C PRO A 176 31.22 6.02 5.84
N ASP A 177 31.20 7.34 5.98
CA ASP A 177 32.30 8.22 5.57
C ASP A 177 32.38 9.48 6.45
N THR A 178 33.35 10.33 6.19
CA THR A 178 33.59 11.61 6.85
C THR A 178 33.84 12.71 5.80
N ILE A 179 33.17 13.85 5.98
CA ILE A 179 33.43 15.10 5.23
C ILE A 179 33.67 16.19 6.26
N ASP A 180 34.79 16.91 6.16
CA ASP A 180 35.17 17.99 7.07
C ASP A 180 35.09 17.60 8.57
N GLY A 181 35.50 16.37 8.89
CA GLY A 181 35.46 15.82 10.26
C GLY A 181 34.07 15.38 10.74
N LYS A 182 33.01 15.55 9.94
CA LYS A 182 31.65 15.11 10.28
C LYS A 182 31.40 13.69 9.76
N LYS A 183 31.08 12.78 10.67
CA LYS A 183 30.64 11.41 10.34
C LYS A 183 29.27 11.44 9.66
N LEU A 184 29.16 10.76 8.53
CA LEU A 184 27.94 10.66 7.73
C LEU A 184 27.89 9.32 7.00
N PHE A 185 26.83 9.12 6.23
CA PHE A 185 26.66 7.96 5.38
C PHE A 185 26.57 8.40 3.92
N LEU A 186 27.17 7.63 3.04
CA LEU A 186 27.03 7.79 1.60
C LEU A 186 26.17 6.66 1.04
N GLY A 187 25.39 6.97 0.02
CA GLY A 187 24.56 6.04 -0.72
C GLY A 187 25.05 5.94 -2.17
N PHE A 188 25.20 4.72 -2.68
CA PHE A 188 25.56 4.47 -4.08
C PHE A 188 24.52 3.56 -4.73
N GLY A 189 24.12 3.88 -5.95
CA GLY A 189 23.03 3.21 -6.67
C GLY A 189 21.71 3.94 -6.52
N GLY A 190 20.60 3.19 -6.64
CA GLY A 190 19.26 3.78 -6.74
C GLY A 190 19.07 4.70 -7.95
N LYS A 191 17.88 5.31 -8.05
CA LYS A 191 17.60 6.34 -9.07
C LYS A 191 17.97 7.73 -8.54
N GLN A 192 19.18 7.89 -7.97
CA GLN A 192 19.64 9.22 -7.59
C GLN A 192 19.96 10.02 -8.86
N TYR A 193 19.46 11.26 -8.89
CA TYR A 193 19.75 12.26 -9.90
C TYR A 193 21.22 12.65 -9.81
N HIS A 194 22.10 11.79 -10.32
CA HIS A 194 23.32 12.31 -10.87
C HIS A 194 22.90 12.85 -12.25
N ASP A 195 22.79 14.17 -12.38
CA ASP A 195 22.88 14.78 -13.71
C ASP A 195 24.02 14.05 -14.44
N GLU A 196 23.84 13.67 -15.69
CA GLU A 196 24.78 12.82 -16.46
C GLU A 196 26.22 13.38 -16.54
N LYS A 197 26.47 14.55 -15.97
CA LYS A 197 27.80 15.04 -15.62
C LYS A 197 28.31 14.27 -14.42
N GLU A 198 29.29 13.39 -14.65
CA GLU A 198 30.09 12.70 -13.62
C GLU A 198 30.36 13.60 -12.41
N ASN A 199 29.49 13.55 -11.40
CA ASN A 199 29.66 14.37 -10.21
C ASN A 199 30.67 13.64 -9.32
N THR A 200 31.90 14.14 -9.32
CA THR A 200 33.00 13.56 -8.56
C THR A 200 33.01 14.04 -7.10
N GLU A 201 32.08 14.91 -6.72
CA GLU A 201 32.00 15.42 -5.36
C GLU A 201 31.32 14.42 -4.42
N LYS A 202 32.01 14.11 -3.32
CA LYS A 202 31.49 13.23 -2.26
C LYS A 202 30.18 13.73 -1.64
N SER A 203 29.95 15.04 -1.64
CA SER A 203 28.72 15.69 -1.18
C SER A 203 27.47 15.21 -1.94
N ALA A 204 27.60 14.87 -3.22
CA ALA A 204 26.50 14.41 -4.07
C ALA A 204 25.97 13.02 -3.70
N TYR A 205 26.78 12.25 -2.96
CA TYR A 205 26.46 10.89 -2.53
C TYR A 205 25.97 10.84 -1.08
N ILE A 206 25.80 11.97 -0.41
CA ILE A 206 25.32 11.99 0.98
C ILE A 206 23.94 11.34 1.06
N TYR A 207 23.85 10.26 1.82
CA TYR A 207 22.60 9.61 2.12
C TYR A 207 21.88 10.38 3.25
N SER A 208 20.81 11.08 2.88
CA SER A 208 20.00 11.83 3.84
C SER A 208 19.28 10.86 4.77
N THR A 209 19.37 11.11 6.07
CA THR A 209 18.81 10.27 7.12
C THR A 209 18.08 11.10 8.15
N THR A 210 16.94 10.60 8.61
CA THR A 210 16.32 11.02 9.87
C THR A 210 17.24 10.68 11.05
N HIS A 211 16.95 11.26 12.22
CA HIS A 211 17.72 10.96 13.44
C HIS A 211 17.69 9.46 13.77
N ALA A 212 16.51 8.84 13.71
CA ALA A 212 16.34 7.42 13.99
C ALA A 212 17.11 6.53 13.00
N GLU A 213 17.13 6.86 11.70
CA GLU A 213 17.89 6.12 10.69
C GLU A 213 19.40 6.24 10.91
N ARG A 214 19.87 7.44 11.21
CA ARG A 214 21.27 7.71 11.51
C ARG A 214 21.75 6.90 12.70
N ASP A 215 20.97 6.89 13.79
CA ASP A 215 21.30 6.12 14.99
C ASP A 215 21.35 4.62 14.72
N TYR A 216 20.42 4.10 13.92
CA TYR A 216 20.41 2.70 13.50
C TYR A 216 21.66 2.37 12.68
N LEU A 217 21.97 3.14 11.64
CA LEU A 217 23.16 2.91 10.80
C LEU A 217 24.44 3.04 11.63
N SER A 218 24.51 3.98 12.58
CA SER A 218 25.65 4.08 13.50
C SER A 218 25.83 2.82 14.34
N ARG A 219 24.75 2.21 14.85
CA ARG A 219 24.83 0.93 15.57
C ARG A 219 25.23 -0.24 14.67
N VAL A 220 24.83 -0.23 13.40
CA VAL A 220 25.21 -1.26 12.42
C VAL A 220 26.69 -1.16 12.06
N PHE A 221 27.19 0.02 11.73
CA PHE A 221 28.56 0.20 11.26
C PHE A 221 29.59 0.25 12.40
N PHE A 222 29.24 0.85 13.53
CA PHE A 222 30.17 1.10 14.64
C PHE A 222 29.85 0.32 15.92
N GLY A 223 28.71 -0.39 15.95
CA GLY A 223 28.28 -1.20 17.10
C GLY A 223 28.24 -2.69 16.78
N THR A 224 27.25 -3.39 17.32
CA THR A 224 27.03 -4.84 17.14
C THR A 224 25.65 -5.14 16.54
N GLU A 225 24.95 -4.13 16.02
CA GLU A 225 23.62 -4.33 15.43
C GLU A 225 23.73 -5.12 14.12
N VAL A 226 23.01 -6.22 14.04
CA VAL A 226 22.94 -7.09 12.86
C VAL A 226 21.51 -7.24 12.34
N ASN A 227 20.51 -6.77 13.10
CA ASN A 227 19.12 -6.89 12.69
C ASN A 227 18.81 -5.95 11.54
N TYR A 228 18.00 -6.43 10.60
CA TYR A 228 17.43 -5.58 9.56
C TYR A 228 16.49 -4.54 10.17
N ARG A 229 16.36 -3.39 9.50
CA ARG A 229 15.33 -2.39 9.78
C ARG A 229 14.36 -2.35 8.62
N PHE A 230 13.09 -2.62 8.93
CA PHE A 230 11.98 -2.45 8.00
C PHE A 230 11.18 -1.23 8.42
N HIS A 231 10.94 -0.32 7.47
CA HIS A 231 10.06 0.82 7.64
C HIS A 231 8.97 0.77 6.57
N SER A 232 7.75 1.10 6.95
CA SER A 232 6.61 1.21 6.05
C SER A 232 5.97 2.56 6.29
N GLU A 233 5.91 3.39 5.26
CA GLU A 233 5.25 4.69 5.33
C GLU A 233 4.61 5.04 3.99
N LYS A 234 3.33 5.39 4.04
CA LYS A 234 2.54 5.79 2.85
C LYS A 234 2.68 4.81 1.69
N GLY A 235 2.82 3.52 2.02
CA GLY A 235 2.96 2.46 1.04
C GLY A 235 4.31 2.12 0.50
N ASN A 236 5.31 2.91 0.85
CA ASN A 236 6.67 2.66 0.47
C ASN A 236 7.29 1.84 1.57
N TYR A 237 7.87 0.73 1.18
CA TYR A 237 8.59 -0.14 2.08
C TYR A 237 10.07 0.08 1.88
N GLN A 238 10.76 0.31 2.99
CA GLN A 238 12.20 0.47 3.04
C GLN A 238 12.77 -0.63 3.91
N LEU A 239 13.76 -1.34 3.39
CA LEU A 239 14.46 -2.40 4.08
C LEU A 239 15.95 -2.09 4.08
N TYR A 240 16.48 -1.83 5.27
CA TYR A 240 17.91 -1.76 5.50
C TYR A 240 18.38 -3.14 5.94
N PHE A 241 19.26 -3.73 5.16
CA PHE A 241 19.76 -5.08 5.36
C PHE A 241 21.28 -5.03 5.62
N PRO A 242 21.70 -5.07 6.90
CA PRO A 242 23.10 -5.22 7.26
C PRO A 242 23.63 -6.54 6.70
N THR A 243 24.77 -6.49 6.01
CA THR A 243 25.46 -7.68 5.53
C THR A 243 26.95 -7.56 5.72
N THR A 244 27.61 -8.71 5.83
CA THR A 244 29.07 -8.80 5.94
C THR A 244 29.58 -9.62 4.78
N VAL A 245 30.42 -9.00 3.95
CA VAL A 245 31.05 -9.65 2.81
C VAL A 245 32.56 -9.47 2.97
N ASN A 246 33.32 -10.56 2.90
CA ASN A 246 34.78 -10.56 3.14
C ASN A 246 35.19 -9.87 4.46
N GLY A 247 34.39 -10.04 5.52
CA GLY A 247 34.65 -9.43 6.83
C GLY A 247 34.38 -7.92 6.92
N LYS A 248 33.95 -7.28 5.83
CA LYS A 248 33.57 -5.86 5.78
C LYS A 248 32.06 -5.71 5.85
N ARG A 249 31.58 -4.83 6.74
CA ARG A 249 30.16 -4.53 6.89
C ARG A 249 29.71 -3.52 5.85
N MET A 250 28.57 -3.79 5.24
CA MET A 250 27.82 -2.86 4.40
C MET A 250 26.34 -2.95 4.73
N VAL A 251 25.56 -1.94 4.34
CA VAL A 251 24.10 -2.00 4.40
C VAL A 251 23.57 -1.94 2.98
N LEU A 252 22.84 -2.96 2.57
CA LEU A 252 22.02 -2.89 1.37
C LEU A 252 20.68 -2.28 1.76
N TYR A 253 20.35 -1.19 1.10
CA TYR A 253 19.06 -0.53 1.19
C TYR A 253 18.22 -0.97 0.01
N PHE A 254 17.03 -1.47 0.31
CA PHE A 254 16.03 -1.84 -0.66
C PHE A 254 14.78 -0.99 -0.47
N SER A 255 14.17 -0.60 -1.56
CA SER A 255 12.95 0.19 -1.55
C SER A 255 12.04 -0.22 -2.70
N ASP A 256 10.74 -0.32 -2.42
CA ASP A 256 9.74 -0.48 -3.46
C ASP A 256 9.14 0.84 -3.96
N PHE A 257 9.70 1.96 -3.49
CA PHE A 257 9.37 3.28 -4.01
C PHE A 257 9.73 3.38 -5.49
N GLN A 258 8.70 3.43 -6.32
CA GLN A 258 8.84 3.87 -7.69
C GLN A 258 8.58 5.36 -7.73
N ARG A 259 9.64 6.17 -7.82
CA ARG A 259 9.48 7.59 -8.12
C ARG A 259 8.83 7.70 -9.50
N TYR A 260 7.53 8.04 -9.53
CA TYR A 260 6.81 8.32 -10.76
C TYR A 260 7.55 9.43 -11.50
N GLY A 261 8.24 9.07 -12.58
CA GLY A 261 8.68 10.04 -13.58
C GLY A 261 7.43 10.62 -14.20
N LYS A 262 7.39 11.95 -14.38
CA LYS A 262 6.36 12.60 -15.20
C LYS A 262 6.23 11.81 -16.50
N LEU A 263 5.07 11.21 -16.73
CA LEU A 263 4.68 10.79 -18.07
C LEU A 263 4.66 12.07 -18.91
N GLY A 264 5.63 12.21 -19.81
CA GLY A 264 5.80 13.38 -20.66
C GLY A 264 7.00 14.25 -20.29
N SER A 265 8.18 13.85 -20.77
CA SER A 265 9.23 14.76 -21.26
C SER A 265 9.69 14.27 -22.61
#